data_AF-A0A6M0HQ56-F1
#
_entry.id   AF-A0A6M0HQ56-F1
#
_cell.length_a   1.000
_cell.length_b   1.000
_cell.length_c   1.000
_cell.angle_alpha   90.00
_cell.angle_beta   90.00
_cell.angle_gamma   90.00
#
_symmetry.space_group_name_H-M   'P 1'
#
loop_
_entity.id
_entity.type
_entity.pdbx_description
1 polymer ?
#
loop_
_entity_poly.entity_id
_entity_poly.type
_entity_poly.pdbx_seq_one_letter_code
_entity_poly.pdbx_strand_id
1 'polypeptide(L)'
;GTVLGRCMQRHRNGEFIRFLNAIEAAVPPGKAIHAILDNVATHKHPKVRAWLARHPRWTFHFTPTSASWLNAVEGFFSALTRRRLRRGSFTGVVDLQAAIKRYIAEHNRRARPFVWTKPAAGILAAVSRSPEPSV
;
A
#
# COMPACT_ATOMS: atom_id res chain seq x y z
N GLY A 1 -2.32 13.58 -2.32
CA GLY A 1 -1.56 12.50 -2.98
C GLY A 1 -2.49 11.70 -3.86
N THR A 2 -1.96 10.86 -4.74
CA THR A 2 -2.75 10.02 -5.65
C THR A 2 -2.72 8.57 -5.19
N VAL A 3 -3.88 7.95 -5.07
CA VAL A 3 -4.02 6.51 -4.80
C VAL A 3 -4.11 5.77 -6.13
N LEU A 4 -3.19 4.84 -6.34
CA LEU A 4 -3.26 3.85 -7.41
C LEU A 4 -3.70 2.52 -6.79
N GLY A 5 -4.65 1.83 -7.44
CA GLY A 5 -5.13 0.54 -6.95
C GLY A 5 -5.49 -0.40 -8.08
N ARG A 6 -5.28 -1.69 -7.84
CA ARG A 6 -5.67 -2.78 -8.75
C ARG A 6 -6.34 -3.89 -7.95
N CYS A 7 -7.53 -4.31 -8.39
CA CYS A 7 -8.14 -5.55 -7.90
C CYS A 7 -7.61 -6.71 -8.74
N MET A 8 -7.14 -7.77 -8.09
CA MET A 8 -6.65 -8.99 -8.74
C MET A 8 -7.31 -10.22 -8.13
N GLN A 9 -7.38 -11.31 -8.90
CA GLN A 9 -8.07 -12.55 -8.51
C GLN A 9 -7.35 -13.30 -7.37
N ARG A 10 -6.05 -13.09 -7.21
CA ARG A 10 -5.21 -13.77 -6.22
C ARG A 10 -4.28 -12.75 -5.56
N HIS A 11 -3.85 -13.07 -4.34
CA HIS A 11 -2.90 -12.28 -3.57
C HIS A 11 -1.58 -13.05 -3.44
N ARG A 12 -0.73 -12.99 -4.48
CA ARG A 12 0.59 -13.65 -4.50
C ARG A 12 1.65 -12.73 -5.09
N ASN A 13 2.91 -13.19 -5.10
CA ASN A 13 4.05 -12.42 -5.58
C ASN A 13 3.93 -12.00 -7.05
N GLY A 14 3.31 -12.81 -7.92
CA GLY A 14 3.11 -12.45 -9.32
C GLY A 14 2.16 -11.26 -9.48
N GLU A 15 1.05 -11.28 -8.77
CA GLU A 15 0.09 -10.17 -8.73
C GLU A 15 0.71 -8.90 -8.11
N PHE A 16 1.55 -9.05 -7.08
CA PHE A 16 2.30 -7.94 -6.51
C PHE A 16 3.28 -7.31 -7.52
N ILE A 17 4.07 -8.11 -8.23
CA ILE A 17 4.99 -7.62 -9.29
C ILE A 17 4.22 -6.88 -10.39
N ARG A 18 3.05 -7.40 -10.81
CA ARG A 18 2.19 -6.70 -11.79
C ARG A 18 1.71 -5.35 -11.29
N PHE A 19 1.53 -5.19 -9.98
CA PHE A 19 1.19 -3.89 -9.39
C PHE A 19 2.41 -2.96 -9.33
N LEU A 20 3.59 -3.46 -8.95
CA LEU A 20 4.83 -2.69 -8.98
C LEU A 20 5.14 -2.14 -10.38
N ASN A 21 5.00 -2.97 -11.42
CA ASN A 21 5.16 -2.53 -12.82
C ASN A 21 4.16 -1.41 -13.20
N ALA A 22 2.94 -1.44 -12.66
CA ALA A 22 1.96 -0.40 -12.92
C ALA A 22 2.34 0.92 -12.24
N ILE A 23 2.96 0.86 -11.06
CA ILE A 23 3.48 2.04 -10.36
C ILE A 23 4.70 2.59 -11.12
N GLU A 24 5.64 1.74 -11.53
CA GLU A 24 6.82 2.15 -12.30
C GLU A 24 6.43 2.92 -13.56
N ALA A 25 5.40 2.45 -14.28
CA ALA A 25 4.88 3.12 -15.47
C ALA A 25 4.16 4.45 -15.16
N ALA A 26 3.59 4.60 -13.95
CA ALA A 26 2.83 5.79 -13.56
C ALA A 26 3.70 6.89 -12.95
N VAL A 27 4.84 6.54 -12.34
CA VAL A 27 5.76 7.52 -11.74
C VAL A 27 6.68 8.10 -12.83
N PRO A 28 6.79 9.43 -12.96
CA PRO A 28 7.66 10.05 -13.95
C PRO A 28 9.10 9.50 -13.93
N PRO A 29 9.74 9.28 -15.09
CA PRO A 29 11.13 8.83 -15.16
C PRO A 29 12.09 9.72 -14.35
N GLY A 30 13.16 9.13 -13.84
CA GLY A 30 14.20 9.85 -13.07
C GLY A 30 13.84 10.15 -11.60
N LYS A 31 12.62 9.85 -11.15
CA LYS A 31 12.25 9.97 -9.73
C LYS A 31 12.60 8.70 -8.95
N ALA A 32 13.20 8.86 -7.77
CA ALA A 32 13.32 7.77 -6.80
C ALA A 32 11.94 7.38 -6.24
N ILE A 33 11.74 6.09 -5.98
CA ILE A 33 10.50 5.51 -5.48
C ILE A 33 10.78 4.81 -4.16
N HIS A 34 10.26 5.40 -3.07
CA HIS A 34 10.33 4.82 -1.74
C HIS A 34 9.02 4.11 -1.44
N ALA A 35 9.04 2.78 -1.40
CA ALA A 35 7.88 1.96 -1.08
C ALA A 35 7.90 1.59 0.40
N ILE A 36 6.89 2.02 1.15
CA ILE A 36 6.69 1.63 2.54
C ILE A 36 5.74 0.42 2.55
N LEU A 37 6.20 -0.71 3.09
CA LEU A 37 5.55 -2.01 2.97
C LEU A 37 5.38 -2.64 4.34
N ASP A 38 4.31 -3.42 4.52
CA ASP A 38 4.20 -4.31 5.68
C ASP A 38 5.13 -5.53 5.54
N ASN A 39 5.24 -6.30 6.62
CA ASN A 39 6.19 -7.40 6.73
C ASN A 39 5.70 -8.74 6.09
N VAL A 40 4.72 -8.71 5.19
CA VAL A 40 4.14 -9.94 4.62
C VAL A 40 5.12 -10.68 3.71
N ALA A 41 5.13 -12.01 3.78
CA ALA A 41 6.07 -12.87 3.03
C ALA A 41 6.05 -12.64 1.51
N THR A 42 4.90 -12.26 0.95
CA THR A 42 4.76 -11.93 -0.48
C THR A 42 5.74 -10.85 -0.93
N HIS A 43 6.01 -9.84 -0.11
CA HIS A 43 6.91 -8.73 -0.45
C HIS A 43 8.39 -9.13 -0.49
N LYS A 44 8.74 -10.24 0.16
CA LYS A 44 10.13 -10.73 0.27
C LYS A 44 10.44 -11.93 -0.60
N HIS A 45 9.43 -12.42 -1.32
CA HIS A 45 9.56 -13.59 -2.17
C HIS A 45 10.74 -13.42 -3.15
N PRO A 46 11.55 -14.46 -3.44
CA PRO A 46 12.75 -14.34 -4.28
C PRO A 46 12.52 -13.63 -5.62
N LYS A 47 11.37 -13.88 -6.26
CA LYS A 47 10.97 -13.17 -7.50
C LYS A 47 10.78 -11.66 -7.32
N VAL A 48 10.28 -11.22 -6.16
CA VAL A 48 10.11 -9.80 -5.84
C VAL A 48 11.47 -9.16 -5.57
N ARG A 49 12.36 -9.85 -4.84
CA ARG A 49 13.74 -9.38 -4.62
C ARG A 49 14.52 -9.27 -5.93
N ALA A 50 14.39 -10.25 -6.82
CA ALA A 50 14.98 -10.22 -8.16
C ALA A 50 14.37 -9.14 -9.06
N TRP A 51 13.09 -8.80 -8.85
CA TRP A 51 12.49 -7.64 -9.49
C TRP A 51 13.11 -6.35 -8.95
N LEU A 52 13.19 -6.17 -7.62
CA LEU A 52 13.73 -4.98 -6.99
C LEU A 52 15.18 -4.70 -7.40
N ALA A 53 16.02 -5.74 -7.47
CA ALA A 53 17.41 -5.62 -7.90
C ALA A 53 17.58 -5.08 -9.34
N ARG A 54 16.57 -5.27 -10.20
CA ARG A 54 16.56 -4.76 -11.59
C ARG A 54 15.98 -3.35 -11.72
N HIS A 55 15.45 -2.77 -10.64
CA HIS A 55 14.78 -1.47 -10.66
C HIS A 55 15.49 -0.52 -9.67
N PRO A 56 16.65 0.06 -10.05
CA PRO A 56 17.53 0.79 -9.13
C PRO A 56 16.91 2.07 -8.55
N ARG A 57 15.80 2.55 -9.14
CA ARG A 57 15.02 3.69 -8.62
C ARG A 57 14.21 3.34 -7.38
N TRP A 58 14.02 2.06 -7.08
CA TRP A 58 13.17 1.60 -5.99
C TRP A 58 13.96 1.32 -4.73
N THR A 59 13.40 1.75 -3.60
CA THR A 59 13.86 1.35 -2.27
C THR A 59 12.67 0.88 -1.45
N PHE A 60 12.75 -0.33 -0.92
CA PHE A 60 11.73 -0.90 -0.03
C PHE A 60 12.07 -0.58 1.42
N HIS A 61 11.09 -0.05 2.15
CA HIS A 61 11.13 0.24 3.58
C HIS A 61 10.06 -0.62 4.25
N PHE A 62 10.47 -1.53 5.12
CA PHE A 62 9.52 -2.40 5.82
C PHE A 62 9.14 -1.78 7.17
N THR A 63 7.85 -1.74 7.46
CA THR A 63 7.39 -1.37 8.81
C THR A 63 7.79 -2.44 9.82
N PRO A 64 8.11 -2.07 11.08
CA PRO A 64 8.40 -3.03 12.13
C PRO A 64 7.30 -4.08 12.31
N THR A 65 7.66 -5.21 12.91
CA THR A 65 6.69 -6.27 13.20
C THR A 65 5.61 -5.74 14.15
N SER A 66 4.34 -6.07 13.87
CA SER A 66 3.17 -5.58 14.63
C SER A 66 2.97 -4.06 14.63
N ALA A 67 3.60 -3.33 13.70
CA ALA A 67 3.45 -1.87 13.57
C ALA A 67 2.54 -1.44 12.40
N SER A 68 1.41 -2.14 12.20
CA SER A 68 0.44 -1.79 11.14
C SER A 68 -0.11 -0.37 11.29
N TRP A 69 -0.14 0.17 12.51
CA TRP A 69 -0.50 1.55 12.80
C TRP A 69 0.41 2.60 12.12
N LEU A 70 1.63 2.22 11.74
CA LEU A 70 2.58 3.06 10.99
C LEU A 70 2.31 3.05 9.48
N ASN A 71 1.55 2.08 8.98
CA ASN A 71 1.28 1.95 7.55
C ASN A 71 0.06 2.80 7.16
N ALA A 72 0.29 3.94 6.50
CA ALA A 72 -0.76 4.87 6.10
C ALA A 72 -1.85 4.24 5.20
N VAL A 73 -1.53 3.15 4.47
CA VAL A 73 -2.50 2.44 3.63
C VAL A 73 -3.63 1.81 4.47
N GLU A 74 -3.36 1.43 5.71
CA GLU A 74 -4.37 0.85 6.62
C GLU A 74 -5.47 1.87 6.94
N GLY A 75 -5.10 3.15 7.07
CA GLY A 75 -6.06 4.24 7.23
C GLY A 75 -6.96 4.39 5.99
N PHE A 76 -6.39 4.25 4.79
CA PHE A 76 -7.14 4.25 3.54
C PHE A 76 -8.11 3.06 3.48
N PHE A 77 -7.66 1.84 3.79
CA PHE A 77 -8.50 0.65 3.81
C PHE A 77 -9.62 0.76 4.84
N SER A 78 -9.36 1.27 6.04
CA SER A 78 -10.40 1.56 7.04
C SER A 78 -11.46 2.52 6.51
N ALA A 79 -11.03 3.59 5.81
CA ALA A 79 -11.95 4.56 5.23
C ALA A 79 -12.78 3.97 4.06
N LEU A 80 -12.16 3.21 3.17
CA LEU A 80 -12.82 2.48 2.08
C LEU A 80 -13.87 1.52 2.65
N THR A 81 -13.48 0.71 3.63
CA THR A 81 -14.37 -0.27 4.27
C THR A 81 -15.58 0.41 4.89
N ARG A 82 -15.39 1.45 5.71
CA ARG A 82 -16.50 2.13 6.39
C ARG A 82 -17.42 2.87 5.42
N ARG A 83 -16.88 3.52 4.39
CA ARG A 83 -17.65 4.42 3.50
C ARG A 83 -18.27 3.73 2.31
N ARG A 84 -17.69 2.60 1.85
CA ARG A 84 -18.14 1.93 0.63
C ARG A 84 -18.50 0.46 0.81
N LEU A 85 -17.76 -0.30 1.64
CA LEU A 85 -17.90 -1.76 1.66
C LEU A 85 -18.86 -2.27 2.75
N ARG A 86 -18.74 -1.80 4.00
CA ARG A 86 -19.45 -2.35 5.17
C ARG A 86 -20.98 -2.34 5.05
N ARG A 87 -21.52 -1.37 4.32
CA ARG A 87 -22.97 -1.22 4.07
C ARG A 87 -23.31 -1.26 2.57
N GLY A 88 -22.35 -1.70 1.74
CA GLY A 88 -22.58 -1.86 0.31
C GLY A 88 -23.27 -3.20 0.05
N SER A 89 -24.23 -3.21 -0.89
CA SER A 89 -24.78 -4.42 -1.47
C SER A 89 -24.15 -4.61 -2.85
N PHE A 90 -23.61 -5.79 -3.11
CA PHE A 90 -22.92 -6.09 -4.37
C PHE A 90 -23.46 -7.40 -4.93
N THR A 91 -23.82 -7.41 -6.22
CA THR A 91 -24.38 -8.60 -6.89
C THR A 91 -23.29 -9.59 -7.32
N GLY A 92 -22.01 -9.21 -7.23
CA GLY A 92 -20.87 -10.07 -7.51
C GLY A 92 -19.53 -9.35 -7.44
N VAL A 93 -18.46 -10.09 -7.72
CA VAL A 93 -17.07 -9.59 -7.63
C VAL A 93 -16.83 -8.41 -8.59
N VAL A 94 -17.42 -8.42 -9.78
CA VAL A 94 -17.27 -7.34 -10.75
C VAL A 94 -17.83 -6.02 -10.21
N ASP A 95 -19.01 -6.07 -9.59
CA ASP A 95 -19.64 -4.89 -8.98
C ASP A 95 -18.85 -4.38 -7.78
N LEU A 96 -18.35 -5.29 -6.92
CA LEU A 96 -17.44 -4.93 -5.83
C LEU A 96 -16.17 -4.22 -6.34
N GLN A 97 -15.55 -4.75 -7.41
CA GLN A 97 -14.38 -4.13 -8.03
C GLN A 97 -14.70 -2.74 -8.60
N ALA A 98 -15.86 -2.58 -9.24
CA ALA A 98 -16.32 -1.30 -9.76
C ALA A 98 -16.53 -0.29 -8.62
N ALA A 99 -17.12 -0.70 -7.50
CA ALA A 99 -17.31 0.14 -6.33
C ALA A 99 -15.99 0.60 -5.70
N ILE A 100 -14.98 -0.27 -5.62
CA ILE A 100 -13.62 0.06 -5.16
C ILE A 100 -12.96 1.05 -6.11
N LYS A 101 -12.96 0.79 -7.42
CA LYS A 101 -12.38 1.69 -8.44
C LYS A 101 -13.03 3.07 -8.38
N ARG A 102 -14.36 3.13 -8.26
CA ARG A 102 -15.13 4.36 -8.12
C ARG A 102 -14.74 5.12 -6.86
N TYR A 103 -14.59 4.43 -5.73
CA TYR A 103 -14.12 5.06 -4.49
C TYR A 103 -12.71 5.65 -4.62
N ILE A 104 -11.77 4.94 -5.27
CA ILE A 104 -10.41 5.45 -5.51
C ILE A 104 -10.47 6.74 -6.35
N ALA A 105 -11.26 6.76 -7.42
CA ALA A 105 -11.42 7.95 -8.26
C ALA A 105 -12.05 9.13 -7.48
N GLU A 106 -13.08 8.87 -6.68
CA GLU A 106 -13.69 9.86 -5.79
C GLU A 106 -12.70 10.40 -4.74
N HIS A 107 -11.90 9.52 -4.13
CA HIS A 107 -10.88 9.89 -3.18
C HIS A 107 -9.81 10.79 -3.81
N ASN A 108 -9.29 10.40 -4.98
CA ASN A 108 -8.25 11.16 -5.68
C ASN A 108 -8.69 12.58 -6.06
N ARG A 109 -9.97 12.78 -6.41
CA ARG A 109 -10.51 14.12 -6.71
C ARG A 109 -10.53 15.07 -5.50
N ARG A 110 -10.52 14.55 -4.28
CA ARG A 110 -10.58 15.32 -3.03
C ARG A 110 -9.44 14.96 -2.08
N ALA A 111 -8.31 14.52 -2.63
CA ALA A 111 -7.24 13.94 -1.86
C ALA A 111 -6.68 14.93 -0.84
N ARG A 112 -6.61 14.50 0.42
CA ARG A 112 -5.97 15.27 1.49
C ARG A 112 -4.69 14.56 1.92
N PRO A 113 -3.65 15.30 2.33
CA PRO A 113 -2.47 14.70 2.94
C PRO A 113 -2.87 13.83 4.14
N PHE A 114 -2.17 12.71 4.31
CA PHE A 114 -2.24 11.94 5.55
C PHE A 114 -1.48 12.72 6.62
N VAL A 115 -2.11 12.94 7.78
CA VAL A 115 -1.52 13.69 8.88
C VAL A 115 -1.42 12.77 10.09
N TRP A 116 -0.20 12.59 10.58
CA TRP A 116 0.04 11.91 11.86
C TRP A 116 -0.50 12.76 13.00
N THR A 117 -1.30 12.14 13.88
CA THR A 117 -1.85 12.81 15.06
C THR A 117 -0.88 12.85 16.24
N LYS A 118 0.13 11.96 16.25
CA LYS A 118 1.18 11.92 17.26
C LYS A 118 2.41 12.70 16.79
N PRO A 119 3.12 13.41 17.69
CA PRO A 119 4.39 14.04 17.37
C PRO A 119 5.43 13.03 16.89
N ALA A 120 6.34 13.47 16.02
CA ALA A 120 7.40 12.63 15.45
C ALA A 120 8.24 11.93 16.53
N ALA A 121 8.63 12.64 17.59
CA ALA A 121 9.39 12.05 18.70
C ALA A 121 8.64 10.87 19.37
N GLY A 122 7.33 11.00 19.54
CA GLY A 122 6.50 9.92 20.10
C GLY A 122 6.36 8.72 19.17
N ILE A 123 6.30 8.96 17.85
CA ILE A 123 6.30 7.92 16.83
C ILE A 123 7.64 7.17 16.84
N LEU A 124 8.76 7.91 16.81
CA LEU A 124 10.10 7.33 16.81
C LEU A 124 10.37 6.51 18.08
N ALA A 125 9.94 7.00 19.24
CA ALA A 125 10.05 6.25 20.50
C ALA A 125 9.20 4.96 20.49
N ALA A 126 8.04 4.95 19.83
CA ALA A 126 7.24 3.73 19.68
C ALA A 126 7.88 2.73 18.69
N VAL A 127 8.47 3.24 17.61
CA VAL A 127 9.20 2.43 16.63
C VAL A 127 10.42 1.78 17.26
N SER A 128 11.19 2.48 18.10
CA SER A 128 12.38 1.89 18.74
C SER A 128 12.08 0.74 19.71
N ARG A 129 10.84 0.65 20.21
CA ARG A 129 10.36 -0.49 21.01
C ARG A 129 9.78 -1.62 20.18
N SER A 130 9.60 -1.43 18.88
CA SER A 130 9.00 -2.43 18.00
C SER A 130 10.08 -3.38 17.47
N PRO A 131 9.78 -4.69 17.33
CA PRO A 131 10.74 -5.63 16.78
C PRO A 131 11.10 -5.29 15.34
N GLU A 132 12.36 -5.53 14.97
CA GLU A 132 12.77 -5.39 13.57
C GLU A 132 11.86 -6.22 12.64
N PRO A 133 11.62 -5.73 11.41
CA PRO A 133 10.94 -6.54 10.42
C PRO A 133 11.79 -7.79 10.18
N SER A 134 11.16 -8.97 10.26
CA SER A 134 11.80 -10.21 9.84
C SER A 134 12.41 -10.03 8.45
N VAL A 135 13.61 -10.54 8.18
CA VAL A 135 14.21 -10.50 6.84
C VAL A 135 13.66 -11.57 5.91
#